data_AF-A0AAE7J8S6-F1
#
_entry.id   AF-A0AAE7J8S6-F1
#
_cell.length_a   1.000
_cell.length_b   1.000
_cell.length_c   1.000
_cell.angle_alpha   90.00
_cell.angle_beta   90.00
_cell.angle_gamma   90.00
#
_symmetry.space_group_name_H-M   'P 1'
#
loop_
_entity.id
_entity.type
_entity.pdbx_description
1 polymer ?
#
loop_
_entity_poly.entity_id
_entity_poly.type
_entity_poly.pdbx_seq_one_letter_code
_entity_poly.pdbx_strand_id
1 'polypeptide(L)'
;MITTPLQQQSQKLRITYRVLWPNETSRVFISDASRTDAQLRVERWQQAWRSFTRSQWFPAPLTADQMQEQVEQVLRHSHPRALDLVVERIEVVQR
;
A
#
# COMPACT_ATOMS: atom_id res chain seq x y z
N MET A 1 0.89 16.58 42.16
CA MET A 1 0.12 16.05 41.00
C MET A 1 1.02 15.07 40.29
N ILE A 2 0.73 13.76 40.39
CA ILE A 2 1.56 12.71 39.81
C ILE A 2 1.05 12.47 38.39
N THR A 3 1.75 12.97 37.38
CA THR A 3 1.50 12.61 35.99
C THR A 3 2.07 11.22 35.76
N THR A 4 1.23 10.20 35.90
CA THR A 4 1.56 8.84 35.47
C THR A 4 1.84 8.87 33.97
N PRO A 5 3.01 8.40 33.48
CA PRO A 5 3.20 8.26 32.05
C PRO A 5 2.23 7.17 31.59
N LEU A 6 1.23 7.55 30.78
CA LEU A 6 0.45 6.60 30.00
C LEU A 6 1.45 5.80 29.17
N GLN A 7 1.73 4.58 29.62
CA GLN A 7 2.53 3.61 28.90
C GLN A 7 1.87 3.48 27.51
N GLN A 8 2.47 4.09 26.48
CA GLN A 8 1.96 4.09 25.12
C GLN A 8 1.92 2.64 24.64
N GLN A 9 0.79 1.98 24.88
CA GLN A 9 0.50 0.71 24.26
C GLN A 9 0.56 0.94 22.76
N SER A 10 1.33 0.11 22.07
CA SER A 10 1.52 0.21 20.62
C SER A 10 1.02 -1.07 19.98
N GLN A 11 0.27 -0.95 18.90
CA GLN A 11 -0.23 -2.08 18.12
C GLN A 11 0.65 -2.25 16.89
N LYS A 12 1.02 -3.49 16.57
CA LYS A 12 1.67 -3.79 15.30
C LYS A 12 0.58 -4.02 14.26
N LEU A 13 0.61 -3.25 13.18
CA LEU A 13 -0.33 -3.39 12.07
C LEU A 13 0.40 -3.93 10.84
N ARG A 14 -0.26 -4.81 10.09
CA ARG A 14 0.11 -5.21 8.73
C ARG A 14 -0.82 -4.49 7.77
N ILE A 15 -0.25 -3.74 6.85
CA ILE A 15 -0.96 -2.85 5.93
C ILE A 15 -0.64 -3.31 4.51
N THR A 16 -1.69 -3.60 3.75
CA THR A 16 -1.63 -3.89 2.32
C THR A 16 -2.23 -2.71 1.58
N TYR A 17 -1.49 -2.16 0.62
CA TYR A 17 -1.87 -0.96 -0.11
C TYR A 17 -1.35 -1.00 -1.54
N ARG A 18 -1.97 -0.21 -2.41
CA ARG A 18 -1.58 -0.05 -3.81
C ARG A 18 -1.19 1.38 -4.08
N VAL A 19 -0.12 1.53 -4.86
CA VAL A 19 0.40 2.84 -5.29
C VAL A 19 0.35 2.91 -6.80
N LEU A 20 -0.18 4.02 -7.30
CA LEU A 20 -0.10 4.37 -8.70
C LEU A 20 1.01 5.39 -8.90
N TRP A 21 1.98 5.08 -9.76
CA TRP A 21 3.05 6.01 -10.11
C TRP A 21 2.78 6.71 -11.44
N PRO A 22 3.23 7.97 -11.58
CA PRO A 22 3.16 8.67 -12.85
C PRO A 22 4.04 7.97 -13.89
N ASN A 23 3.46 7.74 -15.07
CA ASN A 23 4.14 7.23 -16.26
C ASN A 23 4.68 5.79 -16.17
N GLU A 24 4.34 5.00 -15.15
CA GLU A 24 4.61 3.55 -15.19
C GLU A 24 3.59 2.84 -16.09
N THR A 25 4.09 2.18 -17.14
CA THR A 25 3.30 1.31 -18.03
C THR A 25 3.65 -0.15 -17.70
N SER A 26 2.66 -0.95 -17.30
CA SER A 26 2.87 -2.38 -17.08
C SER A 26 2.98 -3.09 -18.43
N ARG A 27 4.04 -3.87 -18.66
CA ARG A 27 4.19 -4.70 -19.87
C ARG A 27 3.57 -6.06 -19.60
N VAL A 28 2.43 -6.35 -20.23
CA VAL A 28 1.85 -7.70 -20.22
C VAL A 28 2.37 -8.44 -21.46
N PHE A 29 3.01 -9.58 -21.25
CA PHE A 29 3.40 -10.50 -22.34
C PHE A 29 2.28 -11.54 -22.48
N ILE A 30 1.53 -11.49 -23.59
CA ILE A 30 0.65 -12.59 -23.98
C ILE A 30 1.47 -13.50 -24.89
N SER A 31 2.06 -14.54 -24.31
CA SER A 31 2.72 -15.60 -25.09
C SER A 31 1.64 -16.56 -25.61
N ASP A 32 1.12 -16.30 -26.80
CA ASP A 32 0.31 -17.28 -27.52
C ASP A 32 1.25 -18.35 -28.10
N ALA A 33 1.15 -19.59 -27.60
CA ALA A 33 2.04 -20.70 -27.96
C ALA A 33 1.91 -21.17 -29.43
N SER A 34 1.02 -20.56 -30.22
CA SER A 34 0.65 -20.98 -31.57
C SER A 34 1.14 -20.08 -32.71
N ARG A 35 1.87 -18.99 -32.44
CA ARG A 35 2.39 -18.10 -33.50
C ARG A 35 3.91 -17.98 -33.51
N THR A 36 4.52 -18.53 -34.56
CA THR A 36 5.96 -18.48 -34.91
C THR A 36 6.42 -17.12 -35.44
N ASP A 37 5.84 -16.04 -34.94
CA ASP A 37 6.30 -14.66 -35.16
C ASP A 37 5.69 -13.85 -34.02
N ALA A 38 6.47 -13.64 -32.97
CA ALA A 38 6.08 -12.92 -31.77
C ALA A 38 5.91 -11.42 -32.08
N GLN A 39 4.84 -11.07 -32.78
CA GLN A 39 4.36 -9.70 -32.83
C GLN A 39 3.87 -9.33 -31.43
N LEU A 40 4.80 -8.76 -30.66
CA LEU A 40 4.58 -8.10 -29.38
C LEU A 40 3.53 -6.99 -29.59
N ARG A 41 2.25 -7.33 -29.45
CA ARG A 41 1.21 -6.32 -29.26
C ARG A 41 1.39 -5.74 -27.87
N VAL A 42 2.02 -4.56 -27.81
CA VAL A 42 2.04 -3.73 -26.60
C VAL A 42 0.63 -3.17 -26.44
N GLU A 43 -0.25 -3.89 -25.75
CA GLU A 43 -1.49 -3.30 -25.27
C GLU A 43 -1.16 -2.37 -24.10
N ARG A 44 -1.45 -1.07 -24.29
CA ARG A 44 -1.41 -0.05 -23.25
C ARG A 44 -2.57 -0.28 -22.30
N TRP A 45 -2.31 -0.92 -21.17
CA TRP A 45 -3.26 -0.95 -20.06
C TRP A 45 -3.02 0.28 -19.16
N GLN A 46 -4.09 1.03 -18.95
CA GLN A 46 -4.12 2.26 -18.16
C GLN A 46 -3.70 1.97 -16.71
N GLN A 47 -2.73 2.73 -16.20
CA GLN A 47 -2.31 2.82 -14.80
C GLN A 47 -1.66 1.55 -14.18
N ALA A 48 -0.33 1.53 -14.08
CA ALA A 48 0.41 0.46 -13.41
C ALA A 48 0.34 0.59 -11.88
N TRP A 49 -0.72 0.04 -11.29
CA TRP A 49 -0.83 -0.10 -9.85
C TRP A 49 0.14 -1.15 -9.32
N ARG A 50 0.98 -0.78 -8.35
CA ARG A 50 1.88 -1.68 -7.63
C ARG A 50 1.34 -1.97 -6.24
N SER A 51 1.23 -3.24 -5.89
CA SER A 51 0.81 -3.68 -4.55
C SER A 51 2.01 -3.80 -3.61
N PHE A 52 1.82 -3.35 -2.37
CA PHE A 52 2.82 -3.41 -1.32
C PHE A 52 2.19 -3.93 -0.02
N THR A 53 3.04 -4.50 0.82
CA THR A 53 2.65 -4.92 2.16
C THR A 53 3.74 -4.52 3.15
N ARG A 54 3.36 -3.88 4.25
CA ARG A 54 4.29 -3.40 5.27
C ARG A 54 3.74 -3.65 6.67
N SER A 55 4.62 -3.90 7.64
CA SER A 55 4.25 -3.90 9.06
C SER A 55 4.77 -2.65 9.76
N GLN A 56 3.98 -2.03 10.63
CA GLN A 56 4.39 -0.85 11.40
C GLN A 56 3.68 -0.77 12.75
N TRP A 57 4.33 -0.10 13.71
CA TRP A 57 3.78 0.20 15.02
C TRP A 57 2.98 1.50 15.01
N PHE A 58 1.79 1.46 15.60
CA PHE A 58 0.91 2.61 15.81
C PHE A 58 0.51 2.73 17.29
N PRO A 59 0.23 3.93 17.80
CA PRO A 59 -0.27 4.10 19.15
C PRO A 59 -1.62 3.36 19.34
N ALA A 60 -1.91 2.94 20.58
CA ALA A 60 -3.15 2.27 20.97
C ALA A 60 -3.83 3.01 22.13
N PRO A 61 -5.17 2.93 22.26
CA PRO A 61 -6.14 2.42 21.27
C PRO A 61 -6.54 3.52 20.27
N LEU A 62 -6.43 3.23 18.97
CA LEU A 62 -6.99 4.07 17.91
C LEU A 62 -8.36 3.50 17.50
N THR A 63 -9.31 4.37 17.16
CA THR A 63 -10.52 3.95 16.46
C THR A 63 -10.18 3.51 15.03
N ALA A 64 -11.11 2.82 14.35
CA ALA A 64 -10.90 2.40 12.95
C ALA A 64 -10.61 3.60 12.03
N ASP A 65 -11.36 4.70 12.16
CA ASP A 65 -11.13 5.93 11.40
C ASP A 65 -9.76 6.55 11.70
N GLN A 66 -9.40 6.70 12.97
CA GLN A 66 -8.09 7.25 13.35
C GLN A 66 -6.93 6.39 12.85
N MET A 67 -7.09 5.07 12.86
CA MET A 67 -6.11 4.14 12.33
C MET A 67 -5.95 4.33 10.82
N GLN A 68 -7.06 4.45 10.09
CA GLN A 68 -7.03 4.66 8.66
C GLN A 68 -6.38 6.00 8.29
N GLU A 69 -6.77 7.10 8.94
CA GLU A 69 -6.16 8.42 8.73
C GLU A 69 -4.65 8.40 8.97
N GLN A 70 -4.20 7.77 10.07
CA GLN A 70 -2.78 7.72 10.39
C GLN A 70 -2.00 6.85 9.41
N VAL A 71 -2.58 5.73 8.95
CA VAL A 71 -1.98 4.89 7.90
C VAL A 71 -1.87 5.68 6.59
N GLU A 72 -2.93 6.36 6.16
CA GLU A 72 -2.93 7.16 4.93
C GLU A 72 -1.89 8.28 4.98
N GLN A 73 -1.76 8.98 6.10
CA GLN A 73 -0.73 10.02 6.26
C GLN A 73 0.69 9.46 6.14
N VAL A 74 0.97 8.33 6.80
CA VAL A 74 2.29 7.69 6.72
C VAL A 74 2.58 7.19 5.30
N LEU A 75 1.57 6.64 4.62
CA LEU A 75 1.72 6.12 3.27
C LEU A 75 1.94 7.24 2.25
N ARG A 76 1.20 8.36 2.36
CA ARG A 76 1.43 9.58 1.56
C ARG A 76 2.81 10.17 1.78
N HIS A 77 3.27 10.22 3.04
CA HIS A 77 4.62 10.69 3.34
C HIS A 77 5.71 9.76 2.77
N SER A 78 5.47 8.45 2.76
CA SER A 78 6.40 7.46 2.19
C SER A 78 6.44 7.47 0.66
N HIS A 79 5.36 7.91 -0.01
CA HIS A 79 5.23 7.92 -1.48
C HIS A 79 4.84 9.32 -2.01
N PRO A 80 5.71 10.33 -1.87
CA PRO A 80 5.36 11.72 -2.20
C PRO A 80 5.14 11.97 -3.69
N ARG A 81 5.53 11.04 -4.58
CA ARG A 81 5.26 11.14 -6.03
C ARG A 81 4.21 10.14 -6.53
N ALA A 82 3.49 9.48 -5.62
CA ALA A 82 2.33 8.68 -6.01
C ALA A 82 1.28 9.61 -6.64
N LEU A 83 0.73 9.21 -7.79
CA LEU A 83 -0.46 9.85 -8.34
C LEU A 83 -1.69 9.53 -7.50
N ASP A 84 -1.77 8.28 -7.04
CA ASP A 84 -2.85 7.81 -6.20
C ASP A 84 -2.38 6.69 -5.27
N LEU A 85 -3.07 6.54 -4.14
CA LEU A 85 -2.77 5.57 -3.11
C LEU A 85 -4.05 5.04 -2.49
N VAL A 86 -4.19 3.72 -2.49
CA VAL A 86 -5.37 3.03 -1.94
C VAL A 86 -4.93 2.04 -0.87
N VAL A 87 -5.50 2.16 0.32
CA VAL A 87 -5.35 1.15 1.38
C VAL A 87 -6.35 0.03 1.12
N GLU A 88 -5.85 -1.19 0.93
CA GLU A 88 -6.71 -2.35 0.66
C GLU A 88 -7.08 -3.09 1.95
N ARG A 89 -6.12 -3.20 2.89
CA ARG A 89 -6.33 -3.96 4.11
C ARG A 89 -5.42 -3.48 5.24
N ILE A 90 -5.97 -3.43 6.45
CA ILE A 90 -5.24 -3.21 7.69
C ILE A 90 -5.56 -4.37 8.64
N GLU A 91 -4.53 -5.06 9.11
CA GLU A 91 -4.64 -6.20 10.03
C GLU A 91 -3.84 -5.91 11.29
N VAL A 92 -4.43 -6.09 12.48
CA VAL A 92 -3.67 -6.06 13.74
C VAL A 92 -2.90 -7.37 13.87
N VAL A 93 -1.58 -7.27 13.97
CA VAL A 93 -0.69 -8.40 14.22
C VAL A 93 -0.51 -8.53 15.73
N GLN A 94 -1.25 -9.46 16.34
CA GLN A 94 -1.00 -9.83 17.73
C GLN A 94 0.36 -10.54 17.83
N ARG A 95 1.10 -10.23 18.91
CA ARG A 95 2.37 -10.92 19.21
C ARG A 95 2.11 -12.35 19.61
#